data_AF-A0A8H5UZ76-F1
#
_entry.id   AF-A0A8H5UZ76-F1
#
_cell.length_a   1.000
_cell.length_b   1.000
_cell.length_c   1.000
_cell.angle_alpha   90.00
_cell.angle_beta   90.00
_cell.angle_gamma   90.00
#
_symmetry.space_group_name_H-M   'P 1'
#
loop_
_entity.id
_entity.type
_entity.pdbx_description
1 polymer ?
#
loop_
_entity_poly.entity_id
_entity_poly.type
_entity_poly.pdbx_seq_one_letter_code
_entity_poly.pdbx_strand_id
1 'polypeptide(L)'
;MHNSETTQGDQSSEVPSWLEFLNESIEEEGDDFDSEAPSYEIVRDLLVAPEDDDTAVSRAVTRFYDLYKAEAHELGKLEDHGAGGFLNSIAAIAFEVAPKLWYTNWRHQRIAEFLIAIKNGAAEEYSEEDPQFVWIGWGVTAAASESWNAGHVDHYTVKHSKRSEDTWTGEWFSTSGLISKLFQGGCLEDYGQLWISKDLERALESSTSGDVKTDAGRQAQVLAAVNHILIAGEAFVEGAKNPLPKWKFELNTTKWKLWASKIKEVAETVDENARWGLKERAQKAYEKMVELYPEAFSSDENTGKLRPC
;
A
#
# COMPACT_ATOMS: atom_id res chain seq x y z
N MET A 1 -12.78 33.22 32.75
CA MET A 1 -13.00 34.20 31.66
C MET A 1 -11.63 34.83 31.42
N HIS A 2 -10.93 34.67 30.31
CA HIS A 2 -11.24 34.18 28.98
C HIS A 2 -9.97 33.51 28.43
N ASN A 3 -10.14 32.37 27.76
CA ASN A 3 -9.14 31.80 26.87
C ASN A 3 -8.84 32.76 25.72
N SER A 4 -7.59 32.79 25.28
CA SER A 4 -7.27 33.12 23.90
C SER A 4 -6.25 32.10 23.44
N GLU A 5 -6.79 31.09 22.74
CA GLU A 5 -6.05 30.21 21.86
C GLU A 5 -5.42 31.08 20.77
N THR A 6 -4.10 31.03 20.66
CA THR A 6 -3.42 31.48 19.45
C THR A 6 -3.03 30.21 18.69
N THR A 7 -3.89 29.84 17.76
CA THR A 7 -3.64 28.87 16.70
C THR A 7 -2.44 29.37 15.90
N GLN A 8 -1.27 28.78 16.08
CA GLN A 8 -0.17 28.94 15.13
C GLN A 8 -0.52 28.06 13.92
N GLY A 9 -1.15 28.70 12.93
CA GLY A 9 -1.21 28.16 11.58
C GLY A 9 0.20 28.12 11.00
N ASP A 10 0.64 26.93 10.64
CA ASP A 10 1.83 26.71 9.82
C ASP A 10 1.61 27.39 8.46
N GLN A 11 2.14 28.60 8.32
CA GLN A 11 2.45 29.20 7.04
C GLN A 11 3.91 28.89 6.72
N SER A 12 4.18 27.71 6.16
CA SER A 12 5.30 27.53 5.25
C SER A 12 4.74 27.58 3.83
N SER A 13 5.18 28.55 3.04
CA SER A 13 4.81 28.73 1.63
C SER A 13 5.61 27.82 0.69
N GLU A 14 6.16 26.72 1.20
CA GLU A 14 6.92 25.77 0.40
C GLU A 14 5.97 24.88 -0.38
N VAL A 15 6.24 24.74 -1.68
CA VAL A 15 5.51 23.80 -2.55
C VAL A 15 5.71 22.40 -1.96
N PRO A 16 4.64 21.60 -1.77
CA PRO A 16 4.79 20.24 -1.25
C PRO A 16 5.71 19.39 -2.13
N SER A 17 6.58 18.59 -1.52
CA SER A 17 7.61 17.81 -2.22
C SER A 17 7.08 16.85 -3.29
N TRP A 18 5.86 16.32 -3.11
CA TRP A 18 5.19 15.50 -4.13
C TRP A 18 4.81 16.31 -5.37
N LEU A 19 4.43 17.58 -5.19
CA LEU A 19 4.04 18.48 -6.28
C LEU A 19 5.28 19.04 -6.99
N GLU A 20 6.33 19.35 -6.23
CA GLU A 20 7.64 19.71 -6.79
C GLU A 20 8.16 18.59 -7.69
N PHE A 21 8.21 17.36 -7.19
CA PHE A 21 8.60 16.18 -7.97
C PHE A 21 7.81 16.05 -9.28
N LEU A 22 6.47 16.12 -9.21
CA LEU A 22 5.64 15.99 -10.41
C LEU A 22 5.89 17.12 -11.42
N ASN A 23 6.08 18.35 -10.95
CA ASN A 23 6.36 19.47 -11.85
C ASN A 23 7.75 19.34 -12.49
N GLU A 24 8.77 18.95 -11.73
CA GLU A 24 10.12 18.70 -12.25
C GLU A 24 10.10 17.59 -13.29
N SER A 25 9.44 16.45 -13.02
CA SER A 25 9.31 15.36 -13.99
C SER A 25 8.59 15.80 -15.27
N ILE A 26 7.53 16.60 -15.17
CA ILE A 26 6.83 17.14 -16.35
C ILE A 26 7.74 18.06 -17.17
N GLU A 27 8.57 18.88 -16.51
CA GLU A 27 9.51 19.77 -17.18
C GLU A 27 10.68 19.00 -17.83
N GLU A 28 11.19 17.96 -17.17
CA GLU A 28 12.28 17.11 -17.67
C GLU A 28 11.89 16.30 -18.90
N GLU A 29 10.63 15.86 -18.97
CA GLU A 29 10.05 15.11 -20.11
C GLU A 29 9.72 16.00 -21.33
N GLY A 30 10.04 17.30 -21.29
CA GLY A 30 9.68 18.27 -22.32
C GLY A 30 10.35 18.06 -23.69
N ASP A 31 9.51 17.99 -24.74
CA ASP A 31 9.83 17.88 -26.18
C ASP A 31 10.41 16.53 -26.68
N ASP A 32 10.25 15.44 -25.92
CA ASP A 32 10.58 14.09 -26.40
C ASP A 32 9.40 13.41 -27.13
N PHE A 33 9.71 12.67 -28.19
CA PHE A 33 8.72 11.96 -29.03
C PHE A 33 7.96 10.85 -28.24
N ASP A 34 8.57 10.32 -27.18
CA ASP A 34 8.02 9.30 -26.29
C ASP A 34 7.83 9.86 -24.85
N SER A 35 7.42 11.12 -24.73
CA SER A 35 7.29 11.84 -23.45
C SER A 35 6.25 11.22 -22.52
N GLU A 36 6.61 10.95 -21.27
CA GLU A 36 5.67 10.49 -20.23
C GLU A 36 4.92 11.65 -19.54
N ALA A 37 5.18 12.91 -19.92
CA ALA A 37 4.59 14.09 -19.30
C ALA A 37 3.05 14.03 -19.14
N PRO A 38 2.26 13.56 -20.13
CA PRO A 38 0.80 13.45 -19.96
C PRO A 38 0.39 12.53 -18.79
N SER A 39 1.15 11.47 -18.53
CA SER A 39 0.90 10.56 -17.42
C SER A 39 1.16 11.23 -16.07
N TYR A 40 2.27 11.99 -15.96
CA TYR A 40 2.56 12.79 -14.78
C TYR A 40 1.50 13.87 -14.53
N GLU A 41 1.00 14.52 -15.58
CA GLU A 41 -0.06 15.53 -15.47
C GLU A 41 -1.38 14.94 -14.95
N ILE A 42 -1.76 13.73 -15.38
CA ILE A 42 -2.94 13.04 -14.88
C ILE A 42 -2.84 12.83 -13.36
N VAL A 43 -1.69 12.33 -12.90
CA VAL A 43 -1.45 12.11 -11.46
C VAL A 43 -1.39 13.43 -10.70
N ARG A 44 -0.74 14.46 -11.23
CA ARG A 44 -0.71 15.79 -10.61
C ARG A 44 -2.11 16.37 -10.43
N ASP A 45 -2.90 16.37 -11.47
CA ASP A 45 -4.23 17.01 -11.46
C ASP A 45 -5.21 16.23 -10.56
N LEU A 46 -5.07 14.90 -10.47
CA LEU A 46 -5.77 14.07 -9.49
C LEU A 46 -5.49 14.51 -8.04
N LEU A 47 -4.23 14.83 -7.74
CA LEU A 47 -3.77 15.14 -6.38
C LEU A 47 -3.91 16.62 -6.00
N VAL A 48 -3.94 17.52 -6.98
CA VAL A 48 -4.22 18.95 -6.77
C VAL A 48 -5.72 19.20 -6.59
N ALA A 49 -6.59 18.36 -7.15
CA ALA A 49 -8.04 18.50 -6.98
C ALA A 49 -8.45 18.58 -5.49
N PRO A 50 -9.43 19.42 -5.12
CA PRO A 50 -9.89 19.58 -3.73
C PRO A 50 -10.29 18.24 -3.08
N GLU A 51 -10.10 18.08 -1.76
CA GLU A 51 -10.38 16.82 -1.02
C GLU A 51 -11.82 16.33 -1.19
N ASP A 52 -12.78 17.25 -1.25
CA ASP A 52 -14.22 17.02 -1.40
C ASP A 52 -14.68 16.85 -2.85
N ASP A 53 -13.75 16.81 -3.81
CA ASP A 53 -14.06 16.53 -5.21
C ASP A 53 -14.22 15.02 -5.46
N ASP A 54 -15.45 14.54 -5.28
CA ASP A 54 -15.84 13.15 -5.53
C ASP A 54 -15.67 12.71 -7.01
N THR A 55 -15.45 13.64 -7.93
CA THR A 55 -15.27 13.36 -9.36
C THR A 55 -13.81 13.25 -9.77
N ALA A 56 -12.86 13.64 -8.90
CA ALA A 56 -11.44 13.72 -9.23
C ALA A 56 -10.89 12.40 -9.79
N VAL A 57 -11.18 11.28 -9.13
CA VAL A 57 -10.77 9.94 -9.59
C VAL A 57 -11.38 9.62 -10.96
N SER A 58 -12.69 9.81 -11.13
CA SER A 58 -13.37 9.50 -12.40
C SER A 58 -12.82 10.32 -13.57
N ARG A 59 -12.51 11.61 -13.37
CA ARG A 59 -11.89 12.46 -14.40
C ARG A 59 -10.48 12.01 -14.74
N ALA A 60 -9.68 11.63 -13.75
CA ALA A 60 -8.33 11.09 -13.99
C ALA A 60 -8.40 9.78 -14.79
N VAL A 61 -9.35 8.89 -14.46
CA VAL A 61 -9.62 7.67 -15.23
C VAL A 61 -9.99 8.01 -16.66
N THR A 62 -10.95 8.91 -16.89
CA THR A 62 -11.32 9.33 -18.25
C THR A 62 -10.12 9.85 -19.03
N ARG A 63 -9.30 10.73 -18.43
CA ARG A 63 -8.09 11.23 -19.07
C ARG A 63 -7.08 10.14 -19.41
N PHE A 64 -6.91 9.14 -18.54
CA PHE A 64 -6.05 7.99 -18.81
C PHE A 64 -6.54 7.20 -20.03
N TYR A 65 -7.83 6.87 -20.09
CA TYR A 65 -8.40 6.16 -21.24
C TYR A 65 -8.38 7.00 -22.53
N ASP A 66 -8.57 8.32 -22.43
CA ASP A 66 -8.47 9.24 -23.56
C ASP A 66 -7.03 9.34 -24.09
N LEU A 67 -6.04 9.40 -23.20
CA LEU A 67 -4.62 9.36 -23.54
C LEU A 67 -4.28 8.06 -24.27
N TYR A 68 -4.69 6.92 -23.70
CA TYR A 68 -4.53 5.63 -24.36
C TYR A 68 -5.13 5.62 -25.78
N LYS A 69 -6.39 6.07 -25.94
CA LYS A 69 -7.08 6.08 -27.25
C LYS A 69 -6.39 6.97 -28.28
N ALA A 70 -5.86 8.11 -27.85
CA ALA A 70 -5.18 9.05 -28.75
C ALA A 70 -3.92 8.42 -29.37
N GLU A 71 -3.21 7.60 -28.59
CA GLU A 71 -1.92 7.02 -28.98
C GLU A 71 -2.03 5.56 -29.45
N ALA A 72 -3.12 4.86 -29.12
CA ALA A 72 -3.36 3.47 -29.51
C ALA A 72 -3.31 3.24 -31.01
N HIS A 73 -3.77 4.22 -31.81
CA HIS A 73 -3.71 4.15 -33.28
C HIS A 73 -2.27 4.24 -33.84
N GLU A 74 -1.35 4.88 -33.13
CA GLU A 74 0.06 5.02 -33.54
C GLU A 74 0.89 3.75 -33.23
N LEU A 75 0.46 2.97 -32.24
CA LEU A 75 1.14 1.73 -31.82
C LEU A 75 0.93 0.54 -32.78
N GLY A 76 0.12 0.70 -33.83
CA GLY A 76 -0.14 -0.36 -34.82
C GLY A 76 -0.65 -1.65 -34.17
N LYS A 77 -0.62 -2.77 -34.90
CA LYS A 77 -1.20 -4.09 -34.51
C LYS A 77 -0.53 -4.77 -33.30
N LEU A 78 0.02 -4.03 -32.34
CA LEU A 78 0.49 -4.56 -31.08
C LEU A 78 -0.72 -4.90 -30.20
N GLU A 79 -1.28 -6.10 -30.42
CA GLU A 79 -2.32 -6.69 -29.58
C GLU A 79 -1.96 -6.53 -28.10
N ASP A 80 -2.82 -5.85 -27.31
CA ASP A 80 -2.84 -5.63 -25.83
C ASP A 80 -1.53 -5.18 -25.12
N HIS A 81 -0.36 -5.55 -25.63
CA HIS A 81 0.98 -5.20 -25.16
C HIS A 81 1.29 -3.71 -25.26
N GLY A 82 0.76 -3.02 -26.27
CA GLY A 82 0.86 -1.55 -26.37
C GLY A 82 0.06 -0.85 -25.27
N ALA A 83 -1.13 -1.35 -24.96
CA ALA A 83 -1.97 -0.83 -23.87
C ALA A 83 -1.33 -1.01 -22.49
N GLY A 84 -0.60 -2.11 -22.29
CA GLY A 84 0.17 -2.35 -21.06
C GLY A 84 1.25 -1.31 -20.77
N GLY A 85 1.81 -0.66 -21.81
CA GLY A 85 2.82 0.40 -21.64
C GLY A 85 2.30 1.59 -20.83
N PHE A 86 1.14 2.14 -21.21
CA PHE A 86 0.51 3.27 -20.50
C PHE A 86 0.22 2.97 -19.04
N LEU A 87 -0.23 1.75 -18.78
CA LEU A 87 -0.52 1.32 -17.43
C LEU A 87 0.74 1.14 -16.59
N ASN A 88 1.85 0.68 -17.20
CA ASN A 88 3.14 0.60 -16.53
C ASN A 88 3.62 1.99 -16.12
N SER A 89 3.55 2.99 -17.01
CA SER A 89 3.97 4.37 -16.70
C SER A 89 3.13 4.97 -15.58
N ILE A 90 1.80 4.88 -15.64
CA ILE A 90 0.93 5.38 -14.57
C ILE A 90 1.16 4.65 -13.24
N ALA A 91 1.38 3.33 -13.27
CA ALA A 91 1.70 2.57 -12.06
C ALA A 91 3.05 2.98 -11.47
N ALA A 92 4.09 3.16 -12.30
CA ALA A 92 5.41 3.61 -11.86
C ALA A 92 5.32 4.98 -11.18
N ILE A 93 4.70 5.96 -11.85
CA ILE A 93 4.50 7.32 -11.31
C ILE A 93 3.74 7.27 -9.98
N ALA A 94 2.67 6.48 -9.89
CA ALA A 94 1.91 6.31 -8.66
C ALA A 94 2.78 5.81 -7.50
N PHE A 95 3.70 4.87 -7.76
CA PHE A 95 4.63 4.32 -6.78
C PHE A 95 5.83 5.23 -6.46
N GLU A 96 6.18 6.17 -7.34
CA GLU A 96 7.19 7.20 -7.07
C GLU A 96 6.63 8.37 -6.25
N VAL A 97 5.35 8.70 -6.46
CA VAL A 97 4.66 9.78 -5.73
C VAL A 97 4.17 9.33 -4.36
N ALA A 98 3.67 8.10 -4.22
CA ALA A 98 3.12 7.63 -2.94
C ALA A 98 4.08 7.78 -1.75
N PRO A 99 5.39 7.46 -1.85
CA PRO A 99 6.36 7.68 -0.76
C PRO A 99 6.50 9.13 -0.29
N LYS A 100 6.11 10.10 -1.13
CA LYS A 100 6.13 11.55 -0.83
C LYS A 100 4.83 12.03 -0.17
N LEU A 101 3.84 11.16 -0.04
CA LEU A 101 2.55 11.41 0.61
C LEU A 101 2.39 10.49 1.80
N TRP A 102 2.03 10.99 2.97
CA TRP A 102 1.79 10.11 4.11
C TRP A 102 0.60 9.17 3.85
N TYR A 103 0.71 7.87 4.17
CA TYR A 103 -0.30 6.85 3.80
C TYR A 103 -1.73 7.08 4.31
N THR A 104 -1.89 7.85 5.40
CA THR A 104 -3.21 8.23 5.93
C THR A 104 -3.78 9.50 5.29
N ASN A 105 -3.03 10.17 4.42
CA ASN A 105 -3.50 11.34 3.68
C ASN A 105 -4.51 10.91 2.58
N TRP A 106 -5.55 11.70 2.38
CA TRP A 106 -6.56 11.44 1.34
C TRP A 106 -5.96 11.42 -0.07
N ARG A 107 -4.88 12.17 -0.34
CA ARG A 107 -4.17 12.12 -1.62
C ARG A 107 -3.61 10.74 -1.91
N HIS A 108 -3.04 10.10 -0.89
CA HIS A 108 -2.54 8.75 -1.01
C HIS A 108 -3.69 7.76 -1.22
N GLN A 109 -4.87 8.01 -0.65
CA GLN A 109 -6.06 7.20 -0.92
C GLN A 109 -6.50 7.33 -2.38
N ARG A 110 -6.49 8.55 -2.95
CA ARG A 110 -6.83 8.78 -4.36
C ARG A 110 -5.93 8.05 -5.34
N ILE A 111 -4.62 7.94 -5.06
CA ILE A 111 -3.71 7.16 -5.90
C ILE A 111 -4.18 5.70 -6.00
N ALA A 112 -4.52 5.09 -4.85
CA ALA A 112 -5.00 3.71 -4.84
C ALA A 112 -6.34 3.57 -5.56
N GLU A 113 -7.30 4.47 -5.29
CA GLU A 113 -8.62 4.48 -5.94
C GLU A 113 -8.53 4.66 -7.44
N PHE A 114 -7.59 5.48 -7.91
CA PHE A 114 -7.32 5.68 -9.33
C PHE A 114 -6.87 4.39 -10.02
N LEU A 115 -5.85 3.71 -9.48
CA LEU A 115 -5.38 2.43 -10.04
C LEU A 115 -6.44 1.32 -9.96
N ILE A 116 -7.22 1.27 -8.87
CA ILE A 116 -8.34 0.33 -8.72
C ILE A 116 -9.44 0.63 -9.74
N ALA A 117 -9.77 1.90 -9.96
CA ALA A 117 -10.79 2.30 -10.93
C ALA A 117 -10.36 2.00 -12.37
N ILE A 118 -9.07 2.14 -12.71
CA ILE A 118 -8.55 1.68 -14.01
C ILE A 118 -8.78 0.17 -14.16
N LYS A 119 -8.41 -0.65 -13.16
CA LYS A 119 -8.67 -2.09 -13.17
C LYS A 119 -10.13 -2.43 -13.38
N ASN A 120 -11.02 -1.77 -12.64
CA ASN A 120 -12.45 -2.05 -12.71
C ASN A 120 -13.10 -1.56 -14.02
N GLY A 121 -12.46 -0.62 -14.72
CA GLY A 121 -12.90 -0.13 -16.02
C GLY A 121 -12.36 -0.94 -17.20
N ALA A 122 -11.43 -1.87 -16.98
CA ALA A 122 -10.81 -2.64 -18.06
C ALA A 122 -11.81 -3.63 -18.68
N ALA A 123 -11.75 -3.77 -20.00
CA ALA A 123 -12.68 -4.62 -20.76
C ALA A 123 -12.47 -6.12 -20.48
N GLU A 124 -13.51 -6.94 -20.69
CA GLU A 124 -13.38 -8.41 -20.64
C GLU A 124 -12.63 -8.97 -21.86
N GLU A 125 -12.69 -8.28 -23.00
CA GLU A 125 -11.99 -8.62 -24.25
C GLU A 125 -11.38 -7.35 -24.83
N TYR A 126 -10.15 -7.44 -25.35
CA TYR A 126 -9.44 -6.29 -25.91
C TYR A 126 -10.11 -5.72 -27.18
N SER A 127 -10.24 -4.39 -27.23
CA SER A 127 -10.42 -3.61 -28.45
C SER A 127 -9.61 -2.31 -28.41
N GLU A 128 -9.34 -1.69 -29.57
CA GLU A 128 -8.59 -0.42 -29.63
C GLU A 128 -9.29 0.73 -28.87
N GLU A 129 -10.62 0.69 -28.76
CA GLU A 129 -11.41 1.71 -28.03
C GLU A 129 -11.71 1.31 -26.58
N ASP A 130 -11.50 0.04 -26.22
CA ASP A 130 -11.82 -0.54 -24.92
C ASP A 130 -10.74 -1.57 -24.54
N PRO A 131 -9.64 -1.11 -23.92
CA PRO A 131 -8.51 -1.97 -23.60
C PRO A 131 -8.85 -2.91 -22.44
N GLN A 132 -8.41 -4.16 -22.56
CA GLN A 132 -8.52 -5.16 -21.50
C GLN A 132 -7.43 -5.01 -20.44
N PHE A 133 -6.29 -4.41 -20.80
CA PHE A 133 -5.09 -4.35 -19.96
C PHE A 133 -4.83 -5.71 -19.29
N VAL A 134 -4.72 -6.80 -20.08
CA VAL A 134 -4.52 -8.17 -19.53
C VAL A 134 -3.31 -8.21 -18.58
N TRP A 135 -2.37 -7.30 -18.80
CA TRP A 135 -1.15 -7.11 -18.03
C TRP A 135 -1.27 -6.10 -16.88
N ILE A 136 -2.48 -5.73 -16.45
CA ILE A 136 -2.70 -4.84 -15.29
C ILE A 136 -2.07 -5.37 -14.02
N GLY A 137 -2.17 -6.69 -13.85
CA GLY A 137 -1.43 -7.41 -12.82
C GLY A 137 0.06 -7.15 -12.97
N TRP A 138 0.65 -7.31 -14.15
CA TRP A 138 2.09 -7.14 -14.35
C TRP A 138 2.59 -5.71 -14.10
N GLY A 139 1.93 -4.68 -14.62
CA GLY A 139 2.37 -3.29 -14.43
C GLY A 139 2.33 -2.84 -12.98
N VAL A 140 1.18 -3.02 -12.34
CA VAL A 140 1.01 -2.67 -10.93
C VAL A 140 1.87 -3.58 -10.02
N THR A 141 1.99 -4.87 -10.35
CA THR A 141 2.86 -5.80 -9.60
C THR A 141 4.33 -5.46 -9.78
N ALA A 142 4.78 -5.06 -10.96
CA ALA A 142 6.18 -4.70 -11.20
C ALA A 142 6.57 -3.48 -10.37
N ALA A 143 5.80 -2.39 -10.47
CA ALA A 143 6.02 -1.17 -9.69
C ALA A 143 5.94 -1.43 -8.17
N ALA A 144 4.97 -2.25 -7.73
CA ALA A 144 4.86 -2.66 -6.34
C ALA A 144 6.05 -3.51 -5.89
N SER A 145 6.51 -4.45 -6.72
CA SER A 145 7.65 -5.32 -6.42
C SER A 145 8.95 -4.53 -6.26
N GLU A 146 9.22 -3.62 -7.19
CA GLU A 146 10.40 -2.76 -7.13
C GLU A 146 10.40 -1.91 -5.86
N SER A 147 9.28 -1.25 -5.58
CA SER A 147 9.10 -0.41 -4.39
C SER A 147 9.19 -1.22 -3.09
N TRP A 148 8.59 -2.41 -3.07
CA TRP A 148 8.63 -3.31 -1.92
C TRP A 148 10.06 -3.79 -1.63
N ASN A 149 10.82 -4.16 -2.67
CA ASN A 149 12.21 -4.62 -2.50
C ASN A 149 13.17 -3.49 -2.09
N ALA A 150 12.93 -2.25 -2.51
CA ALA A 150 13.79 -1.12 -2.23
C ALA A 150 13.60 -0.53 -0.82
N GLY A 151 12.39 -0.66 -0.25
CA GLY A 151 11.93 0.22 0.84
C GLY A 151 11.94 -0.33 2.26
N HIS A 152 12.42 -1.54 2.54
CA HIS A 152 12.31 -2.11 3.88
C HIS A 152 13.08 -1.31 4.93
N VAL A 153 12.38 -0.98 6.00
CA VAL A 153 12.92 -0.28 7.16
C VAL A 153 13.05 -1.22 8.35
N ASP A 154 14.22 -1.22 8.97
CA ASP A 154 14.49 -1.96 10.20
C ASP A 154 15.57 -1.28 11.07
N HIS A 155 16.04 -1.98 12.09
CA HIS A 155 17.12 -1.55 12.97
C HIS A 155 18.44 -1.24 12.23
N TYR A 156 18.74 -1.93 11.12
CA TYR A 156 19.91 -1.65 10.30
C TYR A 156 19.78 -0.29 9.62
N THR A 157 18.58 0.05 9.11
CA THR A 157 18.31 1.35 8.48
C THR A 157 18.61 2.51 9.44
N VAL A 158 18.17 2.42 10.69
CA VAL A 158 18.45 3.43 11.74
C VAL A 158 19.94 3.67 11.93
N LYS A 159 20.74 2.61 11.87
CA LYS A 159 22.18 2.66 12.13
C LYS A 159 23.00 3.24 10.98
N HIS A 160 22.50 3.17 9.75
CA HIS A 160 23.30 3.44 8.55
C HIS A 160 22.71 4.51 7.63
N SER A 161 21.44 4.88 7.80
CA SER A 161 20.82 5.93 6.99
C SER A 161 21.36 7.31 7.37
N LYS A 162 21.64 8.12 6.34
CA LYS A 162 21.95 9.55 6.50
C LYS A 162 20.69 10.43 6.44
N ARG A 163 19.54 9.86 6.09
CA ARG A 163 18.25 10.55 5.97
C ARG A 163 17.54 10.58 7.32
N SER A 164 16.65 11.55 7.53
CA SER A 164 15.92 11.69 8.80
C SER A 164 14.98 10.50 9.05
N GLU A 165 14.67 10.25 10.33
CA GLU A 165 13.72 9.23 10.79
C GLU A 165 12.39 9.30 10.04
N ASP A 166 11.81 10.50 9.95
CA ASP A 166 10.52 10.72 9.27
C ASP A 166 10.58 10.39 7.79
N THR A 167 11.73 10.56 7.15
CA THR A 167 11.88 10.33 5.71
C THR A 167 11.81 8.84 5.40
N TRP A 168 12.70 8.02 5.98
CA TRP A 168 12.70 6.60 5.65
C TRP A 168 11.47 5.88 6.19
N THR A 169 10.93 6.29 7.34
CA THR A 169 9.66 5.73 7.84
C THR A 169 8.47 6.11 6.98
N GLY A 170 8.37 7.37 6.57
CA GLY A 170 7.29 7.83 5.72
C GLY A 170 7.24 7.11 4.40
N GLU A 171 8.37 7.00 3.72
CA GLU A 171 8.45 6.25 2.46
C GLU A 171 8.02 4.79 2.65
N TRP A 172 8.50 4.13 3.70
CA TRP A 172 8.13 2.74 3.96
C TRP A 172 6.64 2.56 4.30
N PHE A 173 6.07 3.40 5.16
CA PHE A 173 4.65 3.33 5.51
C PHE A 173 3.75 3.65 4.33
N SER A 174 4.16 4.57 3.48
CA SER A 174 3.41 4.93 2.27
C SER A 174 3.47 3.84 1.22
N THR A 175 4.65 3.28 0.93
CA THR A 175 4.76 2.14 0.02
C THR A 175 3.95 0.93 0.52
N SER A 176 4.13 0.51 1.79
CA SER A 176 3.37 -0.60 2.37
C SER A 176 1.86 -0.32 2.43
N GLY A 177 1.48 0.93 2.70
CA GLY A 177 0.10 1.39 2.67
C GLY A 177 -0.51 1.29 1.28
N LEU A 178 0.19 1.69 0.23
CA LEU A 178 -0.28 1.59 -1.15
C LEU A 178 -0.46 0.14 -1.57
N ILE A 179 0.54 -0.71 -1.31
CA ILE A 179 0.47 -2.15 -1.57
C ILE A 179 -0.76 -2.77 -0.87
N SER A 180 -1.01 -2.40 0.38
CA SER A 180 -2.19 -2.89 1.12
C SER A 180 -3.51 -2.49 0.46
N LYS A 181 -3.65 -1.22 0.08
CA LYS A 181 -4.87 -0.70 -0.55
C LYS A 181 -5.10 -1.35 -1.92
N LEU A 182 -4.04 -1.50 -2.71
CA LEU A 182 -4.11 -2.16 -4.02
C LEU A 182 -4.43 -3.65 -3.91
N PHE A 183 -3.85 -4.34 -2.92
CA PHE A 183 -4.21 -5.74 -2.64
C PHE A 183 -5.68 -5.86 -2.21
N GLN A 184 -6.16 -4.98 -1.33
CA GLN A 184 -7.56 -4.92 -0.93
C GLN A 184 -8.50 -4.67 -2.13
N GLY A 185 -8.09 -3.80 -3.06
CA GLY A 185 -8.81 -3.53 -4.31
C GLY A 185 -8.67 -4.61 -5.39
N GLY A 186 -7.97 -5.72 -5.11
CA GLY A 186 -7.75 -6.82 -6.04
C GLY A 186 -6.77 -6.51 -7.18
N CYS A 187 -5.95 -5.46 -7.08
CA CYS A 187 -4.92 -5.17 -8.10
C CYS A 187 -3.67 -6.03 -7.94
N LEU A 188 -3.53 -6.76 -6.83
CA LEU A 188 -2.35 -7.57 -6.47
C LEU A 188 -2.74 -8.99 -6.01
N GLU A 189 -3.71 -9.63 -6.68
CA GLU A 189 -4.27 -10.94 -6.28
C GLU A 189 -3.21 -12.06 -6.29
N ASP A 190 -2.37 -12.08 -7.32
CA ASP A 190 -1.09 -12.75 -7.24
C ASP A 190 -0.16 -11.85 -6.41
N TYR A 191 0.75 -12.31 -5.56
CA TYR A 191 1.79 -11.49 -4.89
C TYR A 191 1.38 -10.63 -3.70
N GLY A 192 0.22 -9.98 -3.66
CA GLY A 192 -0.18 -9.15 -2.50
C GLY A 192 -0.17 -9.95 -1.19
N GLN A 193 -0.75 -11.15 -1.21
CA GLN A 193 -0.71 -12.10 -0.10
C GLN A 193 0.72 -12.48 0.33
N LEU A 194 1.62 -12.65 -0.65
CA LEU A 194 3.01 -13.03 -0.43
C LEU A 194 3.78 -11.91 0.27
N TRP A 195 3.72 -10.68 -0.25
CA TRP A 195 4.46 -9.55 0.30
C TRP A 195 4.00 -9.22 1.72
N ILE A 196 2.69 -9.16 1.95
CA ILE A 196 2.14 -8.94 3.29
C ILE A 196 2.59 -10.03 4.26
N SER A 197 2.54 -11.30 3.85
CA SER A 197 3.02 -12.42 4.67
C SER A 197 4.51 -12.27 4.99
N LYS A 198 5.34 -11.86 4.02
CA LYS A 198 6.79 -11.69 4.23
C LYS A 198 7.10 -10.55 5.19
N ASP A 199 6.36 -9.45 5.12
CA ASP A 199 6.54 -8.33 6.04
C ASP A 199 6.10 -8.70 7.46
N LEU A 200 5.00 -9.46 7.62
CA LEU A 200 4.60 -10.03 8.91
C LEU A 200 5.65 -11.01 9.46
N GLU A 201 6.19 -11.93 8.66
CA GLU A 201 7.26 -12.86 9.07
C GLU A 201 8.54 -12.12 9.48
N ARG A 202 8.93 -11.09 8.72
CA ARG A 202 10.10 -10.26 9.04
C ARG A 202 9.89 -9.50 10.33
N ALA A 203 8.73 -8.85 10.48
CA ALA A 203 8.42 -8.04 11.64
C ALA A 203 8.19 -8.88 12.91
N LEU A 204 7.54 -10.03 12.84
CA LEU A 204 7.06 -10.73 14.03
C LEU A 204 7.87 -11.98 14.41
N GLU A 205 8.69 -12.51 13.50
CA GLU A 205 9.40 -13.78 13.71
C GLU A 205 10.90 -13.71 13.49
N SER A 206 11.36 -13.12 12.38
CA SER A 206 12.75 -13.33 11.92
C SER A 206 13.70 -12.14 12.10
N SER A 207 13.23 -10.89 11.96
CA SER A 207 14.07 -9.69 12.11
C SER A 207 13.78 -8.98 13.43
N THR A 208 13.96 -9.67 14.55
CA THR A 208 13.64 -9.14 15.89
C THR A 208 14.77 -8.30 16.51
N SER A 209 15.67 -7.76 15.69
CA SER A 209 16.78 -6.93 16.16
C SER A 209 16.31 -5.53 16.53
N GLY A 210 16.87 -4.95 17.59
CA GLY A 210 16.40 -3.69 18.18
C GLY A 210 15.29 -3.92 19.22
N ASP A 211 15.27 -3.07 20.26
CA ASP A 211 14.23 -3.10 21.29
C ASP A 211 12.99 -2.34 20.78
N VAL A 212 11.85 -3.03 20.68
CA VAL A 212 10.59 -2.43 20.20
C VAL A 212 10.11 -1.26 21.06
N LYS A 213 10.58 -1.11 22.30
CA LYS A 213 10.23 0.04 23.15
C LYS A 213 10.93 1.33 22.74
N THR A 214 12.14 1.23 22.21
CA THR A 214 13.04 2.38 22.05
C THR A 214 13.51 2.59 20.61
N ASP A 215 13.70 1.51 19.86
CA ASP A 215 14.28 1.53 18.51
C ASP A 215 13.24 1.93 17.45
N ALA A 216 13.51 3.04 16.77
CA ALA A 216 12.59 3.60 15.77
C ALA A 216 12.39 2.69 14.55
N GLY A 217 13.46 2.04 14.08
CA GLY A 217 13.44 1.15 12.91
C GLY A 217 12.63 -0.09 13.21
N ARG A 218 12.80 -0.66 14.41
CA ARG A 218 12.00 -1.77 14.89
C ARG A 218 10.53 -1.40 15.06
N GLN A 219 10.23 -0.23 15.64
CA GLN A 219 8.85 0.26 15.74
C GLN A 219 8.21 0.46 14.36
N ALA A 220 8.95 1.02 13.40
CA ALA A 220 8.46 1.20 12.03
C ALA A 220 8.22 -0.13 11.32
N GLN A 221 9.15 -1.08 11.41
CA GLN A 221 8.98 -2.40 10.84
C GLN A 221 7.70 -3.09 11.33
N VAL A 222 7.44 -3.04 12.64
CA VAL A 222 6.22 -3.61 13.22
C VAL A 222 4.99 -2.83 12.80
N LEU A 223 5.06 -1.49 12.75
CA LEU A 223 3.92 -0.66 12.37
C LEU A 223 3.46 -0.91 10.94
N ALA A 224 4.37 -1.11 9.98
CA ALA A 224 4.00 -1.44 8.61
C ALA A 224 3.24 -2.78 8.54
N ALA A 225 3.72 -3.80 9.26
CA ALA A 225 3.03 -5.09 9.37
C ALA A 225 1.63 -4.96 10.02
N VAL A 226 1.51 -4.14 11.06
CA VAL A 226 0.23 -3.79 11.70
C VAL A 226 -0.71 -3.08 10.71
N ASN A 227 -0.19 -2.15 9.91
CA ASN A 227 -1.00 -1.41 8.93
C ASN A 227 -1.52 -2.29 7.80
N HIS A 228 -0.77 -3.32 7.36
CA HIS A 228 -1.29 -4.32 6.42
C HIS A 228 -2.57 -4.98 6.94
N ILE A 229 -2.60 -5.36 8.22
CA ILE A 229 -3.79 -5.96 8.84
C ILE A 229 -4.94 -4.95 8.93
N LEU A 230 -4.65 -3.71 9.32
CA LEU A 230 -5.70 -2.68 9.47
C LEU A 230 -6.36 -2.34 8.13
N ILE A 231 -5.56 -2.22 7.06
CA ILE A 231 -6.01 -1.83 5.73
C ILE A 231 -6.59 -3.03 4.99
N ALA A 232 -5.82 -4.10 4.82
CA ALA A 232 -6.13 -5.19 3.91
C ALA A 232 -6.52 -6.50 4.63
N GLY A 233 -6.74 -6.47 5.95
CA GLY A 233 -7.00 -7.68 6.76
C GLY A 233 -8.15 -8.55 6.25
N GLU A 234 -9.22 -7.93 5.73
CA GLU A 234 -10.38 -8.64 5.17
C GLU A 234 -10.01 -9.44 3.92
N ALA A 235 -9.27 -8.86 2.97
CA ALA A 235 -8.77 -9.58 1.81
C ALA A 235 -7.71 -10.63 2.22
N PHE A 236 -6.86 -10.28 3.18
CA PHE A 236 -5.73 -11.11 3.60
C PHE A 236 -6.16 -12.37 4.37
N VAL A 237 -7.21 -12.28 5.20
CA VAL A 237 -7.73 -13.42 5.96
C VAL A 237 -8.38 -14.46 5.05
N GLU A 238 -8.95 -14.05 3.90
CA GLU A 238 -9.52 -15.00 2.94
C GLU A 238 -8.44 -15.94 2.38
N GLY A 239 -7.22 -15.44 2.14
CA GLY A 239 -6.07 -16.28 1.80
C GLY A 239 -5.64 -17.24 2.91
N ALA A 240 -5.91 -16.90 4.18
CA ALA A 240 -5.67 -17.79 5.32
C ALA A 240 -6.73 -18.88 5.46
N LYS A 241 -7.98 -18.56 5.12
CA LYS A 241 -9.12 -19.49 5.17
C LYS A 241 -9.13 -20.44 3.97
N ASN A 242 -8.73 -19.94 2.80
CA ASN A 242 -8.77 -20.64 1.53
C ASN A 242 -7.40 -20.62 0.85
N PRO A 243 -6.40 -21.37 1.36
CA PRO A 243 -5.05 -21.35 0.82
C PRO A 243 -5.03 -21.84 -0.63
N LEU A 244 -4.69 -20.94 -1.54
CA LEU A 244 -4.57 -21.24 -2.97
C LEU A 244 -3.35 -22.15 -3.24
N PRO A 245 -3.46 -23.18 -4.10
CA PRO A 245 -2.37 -24.13 -4.39
C PRO A 245 -1.08 -23.48 -4.92
N LYS A 246 -1.20 -22.31 -5.58
CA LYS A 246 -0.09 -21.56 -6.18
C LYS A 246 0.82 -20.91 -5.12
N TRP A 247 0.30 -20.65 -3.92
CA TRP A 247 0.98 -19.94 -2.86
C TRP A 247 1.45 -20.95 -1.80
N LYS A 248 2.73 -21.35 -1.86
CA LYS A 248 3.37 -22.20 -0.83
C LYS A 248 3.65 -21.45 0.49
N PHE A 249 2.78 -20.53 0.88
CA PHE A 249 2.95 -19.77 2.11
C PHE A 249 1.97 -20.35 3.12
N GLU A 250 2.49 -20.90 4.22
CA GLU A 250 1.72 -21.58 5.27
C GLU A 250 0.93 -20.58 6.13
N LEU A 251 0.10 -19.75 5.51
CA LEU A 251 -0.84 -18.92 6.26
C LEU A 251 -2.00 -19.80 6.71
N ASN A 252 -1.83 -20.42 7.87
CA ASN A 252 -2.81 -21.26 8.51
C ASN A 252 -3.23 -20.66 9.87
N THR A 253 -4.19 -21.31 10.52
CA THR A 253 -4.69 -20.93 11.84
C THR A 253 -3.57 -20.73 12.88
N THR A 254 -2.55 -21.59 12.86
CA THR A 254 -1.42 -21.50 13.79
C THR A 254 -0.59 -20.23 13.55
N LYS A 255 -0.29 -19.94 12.29
CA LYS A 255 0.46 -18.74 11.89
C LYS A 255 -0.31 -17.46 12.21
N TRP A 256 -1.62 -17.44 11.92
CA TRP A 256 -2.51 -16.31 12.25
C TRP A 256 -2.54 -16.02 13.75
N LYS A 257 -2.68 -17.07 14.59
CA LYS A 257 -2.62 -16.95 16.06
C LYS A 257 -1.29 -16.41 16.55
N LEU A 258 -0.18 -16.92 16.00
CA LEU A 258 1.16 -16.50 16.39
C LEU A 258 1.33 -15.01 16.13
N TRP A 259 0.98 -14.53 14.94
CA TRP A 259 1.06 -13.11 14.59
C TRP A 259 0.15 -12.24 15.44
N ALA A 260 -1.10 -12.65 15.65
CA ALA A 260 -2.02 -11.93 16.53
C ALA A 260 -1.45 -11.83 17.96
N SER A 261 -0.88 -12.92 18.49
CA SER A 261 -0.24 -12.92 19.81
C SER A 261 0.98 -11.99 19.87
N LYS A 262 1.79 -11.94 18.80
CA LYS A 262 2.97 -11.07 18.72
C LYS A 262 2.58 -9.60 18.63
N ILE A 263 1.54 -9.27 17.87
CA ILE A 263 1.01 -7.91 17.79
C ILE A 263 0.43 -7.48 19.15
N LYS A 264 -0.29 -8.37 19.85
CA LYS A 264 -0.77 -8.12 21.21
C LYS A 264 0.39 -7.85 22.18
N GLU A 265 1.44 -8.68 22.14
CA GLU A 265 2.64 -8.50 22.95
C GLU A 265 3.28 -7.11 22.74
N VAL A 266 3.34 -6.64 21.48
CA VAL A 266 3.81 -5.29 21.16
C VAL A 266 2.94 -4.23 21.84
N ALA A 267 1.62 -4.31 21.70
CA ALA A 267 0.68 -3.36 22.30
C ALA A 267 0.80 -3.30 23.83
N GLU A 268 1.05 -4.43 24.49
CA GLU A 268 1.24 -4.52 25.94
C GLU A 268 2.63 -4.02 26.40
N THR A 269 3.62 -4.07 25.51
CA THR A 269 5.03 -3.81 25.83
C THR A 269 5.44 -2.36 25.66
N VAL A 270 4.94 -1.68 24.63
CA VAL A 270 5.31 -0.29 24.31
C VAL A 270 4.54 0.73 25.16
N ASP A 271 5.16 1.88 25.38
CA ASP A 271 4.55 2.98 26.14
C ASP A 271 3.45 3.69 25.33
N GLU A 272 2.57 4.43 26.02
CA GLU A 272 1.51 5.23 25.36
C GLU A 272 2.06 6.24 24.33
N ASN A 273 3.29 6.71 24.55
CA ASN A 273 3.98 7.67 23.68
C ASN A 273 4.83 6.99 22.59
N ALA A 274 4.62 5.70 22.32
CA ALA A 274 5.31 5.00 21.24
C ALA A 274 5.06 5.69 19.89
N ARG A 275 6.08 5.68 19.02
CA ARG A 275 6.06 6.46 17.78
C ARG A 275 4.87 6.09 16.90
N TRP A 276 4.33 7.11 16.21
CA TRP A 276 3.25 6.99 15.23
C TRP A 276 1.98 6.27 15.75
N GLY A 277 1.77 6.28 17.08
CA GLY A 277 0.63 5.62 17.72
C GLY A 277 0.70 4.09 17.65
N LEU A 278 1.92 3.51 17.63
CA LEU A 278 2.14 2.07 17.50
C LEU A 278 1.30 1.24 18.49
N LYS A 279 1.20 1.69 19.75
CA LYS A 279 0.43 1.00 20.80
C LYS A 279 -1.04 0.81 20.40
N GLU A 280 -1.70 1.92 20.11
CA GLU A 280 -3.13 1.95 19.77
C GLU A 280 -3.41 1.16 18.48
N ARG A 281 -2.54 1.30 17.48
CA ARG A 281 -2.68 0.59 16.20
C ARG A 281 -2.44 -0.90 16.33
N ALA A 282 -1.46 -1.33 17.12
CA ALA A 282 -1.22 -2.74 17.39
C ALA A 282 -2.41 -3.36 18.14
N GLN A 283 -2.98 -2.66 19.12
CA GLN A 283 -4.20 -3.11 19.80
C GLN A 283 -5.37 -3.29 18.82
N LYS A 284 -5.64 -2.28 17.99
CA LYS A 284 -6.69 -2.34 16.96
C LYS A 284 -6.47 -3.47 15.95
N ALA A 285 -5.21 -3.70 15.54
CA ALA A 285 -4.89 -4.77 14.62
C ALA A 285 -5.11 -6.15 15.26
N TYR A 286 -4.71 -6.34 16.52
CA TYR A 286 -4.99 -7.57 17.26
C TYR A 286 -6.50 -7.84 17.33
N GLU A 287 -7.29 -6.85 17.72
CA GLU A 287 -8.76 -6.95 17.78
C GLU A 287 -9.34 -7.33 16.41
N LYS A 288 -8.91 -6.65 15.34
CA LYS A 288 -9.31 -6.96 13.97
C LYS A 288 -8.92 -8.38 13.56
N MET A 289 -7.73 -8.87 13.93
CA MET A 289 -7.33 -10.25 13.61
C MET A 289 -8.21 -11.30 14.30
N VAL A 290 -8.65 -11.03 15.54
CA VAL A 290 -9.57 -11.90 16.26
C VAL A 290 -10.96 -11.87 15.64
N GLU A 291 -11.44 -10.68 15.26
CA GLU A 291 -12.74 -10.50 14.60
C GLU A 291 -12.80 -11.19 13.23
N LEU A 292 -11.73 -11.11 12.44
CA LEU A 292 -11.68 -11.66 11.08
C LEU A 292 -11.59 -13.17 11.01
N TYR A 293 -11.03 -13.83 12.04
CA TYR A 293 -10.89 -15.28 12.11
C TYR A 293 -11.16 -15.83 13.53
N PRO A 294 -12.38 -15.70 14.04
CA PRO A 294 -12.72 -16.05 15.42
C PRO A 294 -12.59 -17.56 15.70
N GLU A 295 -12.82 -18.41 14.71
CA GLU A 295 -12.66 -19.86 14.82
C GLU A 295 -11.21 -20.24 15.09
N ALA A 296 -10.25 -19.41 14.65
CA ALA A 296 -8.87 -19.59 15.07
C ALA A 296 -8.80 -19.53 16.60
N PHE A 297 -9.29 -18.48 17.23
CA PHE A 297 -9.08 -18.24 18.66
C PHE A 297 -10.03 -19.01 19.59
N SER A 298 -11.00 -19.71 19.02
CA SER A 298 -11.89 -20.61 19.77
C SER A 298 -11.11 -21.86 20.18
N SER A 299 -11.10 -22.18 21.47
CA SER A 299 -10.44 -23.37 22.01
C SER A 299 -11.12 -24.63 21.51
N ASP A 300 -10.40 -25.48 20.78
CA ASP A 300 -10.72 -26.91 20.64
C ASP A 300 -10.48 -27.64 21.98
N GLU A 301 -11.22 -27.28 23.03
CA GLU A 301 -11.42 -28.12 24.21
C GLU A 301 -12.73 -28.90 24.07
N ASN A 302 -12.80 -29.78 23.07
CA ASN A 302 -13.77 -30.87 23.08
C ASN A 302 -13.36 -32.05 22.20
N THR A 303 -12.21 -32.66 22.52
CA THR A 303 -12.02 -34.10 22.29
C THR A 303 -11.76 -34.85 23.60
N GLY A 304 -12.45 -34.42 24.67
CA GLY A 304 -12.79 -35.27 25.79
C GLY A 304 -13.92 -36.23 25.44
N LYS A 305 -13.68 -37.21 24.56
CA LYS A 305 -14.46 -38.46 24.57
C LYS A 305 -13.63 -39.55 25.24
N LEU A 306 -13.61 -39.48 26.58
CA LEU A 306 -13.49 -40.67 27.41
C LEU A 306 -14.61 -41.62 26.97
N ARG A 307 -14.25 -42.76 26.38
CA ARG A 307 -15.18 -43.90 26.29
C ARG A 307 -15.41 -44.40 27.72
N PRO A 308 -16.65 -44.45 28.23
CA PRO A 308 -16.97 -45.33 29.34
C PRO A 308 -16.84 -46.78 28.86
N CYS A 309 -16.40 -47.64 29.78
CA CYS A 309 -16.13 -49.07 29.63
C CYS A 309 -17.22 -49.85 28.89
#